data_AF-A0A3M0YEF0-F1
#
_entry.id   AF-A0A3M0YEF0-F1
#
_cell.length_a   1.000
_cell.length_b   1.000
_cell.length_c   1.000
_cell.angle_alpha   90.00
_cell.angle_beta   90.00
_cell.angle_gamma   90.00
#
_symmetry.space_group_name_H-M   'P 1'
#
loop_
_entity.id
_entity.type
_entity.pdbx_description
1 polymer ?
#
loop_
_entity_poly.entity_id
_entity_poly.type
_entity_poly.pdbx_seq_one_letter_code
_entity_poly.pdbx_strand_id
1 'polypeptide(L)'
;MAMLGDMADDAVRQAAQQGIDMDARLRNGLRALERLTADTTIEQLDSLLTLAERAPGIIAMTADIADEAMAKAQAEGLDPQSVGEMLKQTTVALSKARQAPPKKVGLFGLMGALKDPDRQKALGFLMNFLKELGKTL
;
A
#
# COMPACT_ATOMS: atom_id res chain seq x y z
N MET A 1 -42.94 42.09 7.01
CA MET A 1 -42.32 41.50 5.81
C MET A 1 -41.14 42.34 5.27
N ALA A 2 -41.12 43.69 5.38
CA ALA A 2 -40.02 44.51 4.86
C ALA A 2 -38.65 44.32 5.57
N MET A 3 -38.62 44.23 6.91
CA MET A 3 -37.37 44.09 7.68
C MET A 3 -36.64 42.74 7.48
N LEU A 4 -37.38 41.68 7.14
CA LEU A 4 -36.81 40.35 6.84
C LEU A 4 -36.15 40.32 5.44
N GLY A 5 -36.70 41.09 4.48
CA GLY A 5 -36.10 41.27 3.17
C GLY A 5 -34.81 42.08 3.25
N ASP A 6 -34.81 43.19 3.98
CA ASP A 6 -33.62 44.05 4.13
C ASP A 6 -32.45 43.33 4.82
N MET A 7 -32.71 42.51 5.84
CA MET A 7 -31.66 41.70 6.47
C MET A 7 -31.08 40.65 5.51
N ALA A 8 -31.89 40.07 4.63
CA ALA A 8 -31.42 39.12 3.63
C ALA A 8 -30.62 39.83 2.54
N ASP A 9 -31.08 41.00 2.07
CA ASP A 9 -30.39 41.79 1.04
C ASP A 9 -29.06 42.39 1.53
N ASP A 10 -28.96 42.76 2.80
CA ASP A 10 -27.69 43.19 3.40
C ASP A 10 -26.72 42.01 3.59
N ALA A 11 -27.21 40.83 4.00
CA ALA A 11 -26.38 39.63 4.12
C ALA A 11 -25.83 39.16 2.76
N VAL A 12 -26.64 39.22 1.70
CA VAL A 12 -26.22 38.89 0.33
C VAL A 12 -25.17 39.89 -0.18
N ARG A 13 -25.38 41.19 0.05
CA ARG A 13 -24.40 42.23 -0.31
C ARG A 13 -23.08 42.10 0.46
N GLN A 14 -23.13 41.73 1.73
CA GLN A 14 -21.94 41.55 2.57
C GLN A 14 -21.14 40.28 2.19
N ALA A 15 -21.82 39.21 1.76
CA ALA A 15 -21.18 37.98 1.29
C ALA A 15 -20.53 38.14 -0.10
N ALA A 16 -21.15 38.91 -0.99
CA ALA A 16 -20.59 39.23 -2.31
C ALA A 16 -19.25 39.98 -2.22
N GLN A 17 -19.07 40.83 -1.19
CA GLN A 17 -17.81 41.55 -0.93
C GLN A 17 -16.66 40.63 -0.49
N GLN A 18 -16.96 39.41 -0.03
CA GLN A 18 -15.96 38.41 0.37
C GLN A 18 -15.65 37.39 -0.74
N GLY A 19 -16.19 37.57 -1.95
CA GLY A 19 -16.01 36.65 -3.08
C GLY A 19 -16.67 35.29 -2.88
N ILE A 20 -17.63 35.19 -1.95
CA ILE A 20 -18.34 33.96 -1.63
C ILE A 20 -19.61 33.90 -2.47
N ASP A 21 -19.63 33.00 -3.46
CA ASP A 21 -20.81 32.69 -4.25
C ASP A 21 -21.82 31.93 -3.36
N MET A 22 -22.65 32.70 -2.65
CA MET A 22 -23.70 32.20 -1.74
C MET A 22 -24.65 31.25 -2.48
N ASP A 23 -24.91 31.51 -3.75
CA ASP A 23 -25.74 30.70 -4.63
C ASP A 23 -25.12 29.31 -4.85
N ALA A 24 -23.80 29.26 -5.14
CA ALA A 24 -23.07 28.00 -5.28
C ALA A 24 -22.99 27.24 -3.95
N ARG A 25 -22.79 27.93 -2.82
CA ARG A 25 -22.74 27.31 -1.48
C ARG A 25 -24.09 26.80 -1.02
N LEU A 26 -25.17 27.54 -1.25
CA LEU A 26 -26.54 27.11 -0.95
C LEU A 26 -26.92 25.89 -1.79
N ARG A 27 -26.58 25.88 -3.08
CA ARG A 27 -26.78 24.70 -3.93
C ARG A 27 -25.96 23.50 -3.47
N ASN A 28 -24.70 23.69 -3.09
CA ASN A 28 -23.86 22.61 -2.57
C ASN A 28 -24.37 22.09 -1.22
N GLY A 29 -24.86 22.97 -0.35
CA GLY A 29 -25.47 22.60 0.92
C GLY A 29 -26.79 21.84 0.73
N LEU A 30 -27.65 22.31 -0.18
CA LEU A 30 -28.88 21.61 -0.55
C LEU A 30 -28.61 20.26 -1.20
N ARG A 31 -27.58 20.17 -2.06
CA ARG A 31 -27.18 18.92 -2.71
C ARG A 31 -26.51 17.95 -1.73
N ALA A 32 -25.79 18.46 -0.74
CA ALA A 32 -25.24 17.65 0.35
C ALA A 32 -26.35 17.15 1.27
N LEU A 33 -27.34 17.99 1.59
CA LEU A 33 -28.53 17.59 2.33
C LEU A 33 -29.33 16.54 1.56
N GLU A 34 -29.59 16.77 0.28
CA GLU A 34 -30.28 15.82 -0.62
C GLU A 34 -29.54 14.49 -0.70
N ARG A 35 -28.20 14.51 -0.76
CA ARG A 35 -27.37 13.30 -0.79
C ARG A 35 -27.28 12.62 0.58
N LEU A 36 -27.33 13.36 1.67
CA LEU A 36 -27.39 12.83 3.05
C LEU A 36 -28.76 12.23 3.38
N THR A 37 -29.85 12.76 2.81
CA THR A 37 -31.20 12.19 2.94
C THR A 37 -31.55 11.19 1.83
N ALA A 38 -30.66 10.96 0.87
CA ALA A 38 -30.84 9.89 -0.11
C ALA A 38 -30.55 8.54 0.55
N ASP A 39 -31.52 7.64 0.50
CA ASP A 39 -31.47 6.30 1.11
C ASP A 39 -30.18 5.53 0.74
N THR A 40 -29.72 5.69 -0.51
CA THR A 40 -28.49 5.06 -1.02
C THR A 40 -27.21 5.44 -0.26
N THR A 41 -27.13 6.64 0.32
CA THR A 41 -25.95 7.06 1.10
C THR A 41 -25.97 6.41 2.48
N ILE A 42 -27.15 6.24 3.08
CA ILE A 42 -27.33 5.56 4.37
C ILE A 42 -26.96 4.07 4.22
N GLU A 43 -27.40 3.41 3.15
CA GLU A 43 -27.03 2.00 2.88
C GLU A 43 -25.52 1.80 2.69
N GLN A 44 -24.85 2.73 2.03
CA GLN A 44 -23.40 2.70 1.84
C GLN A 44 -22.64 2.94 3.15
N LEU A 45 -23.11 3.88 3.97
CA LEU A 45 -22.57 4.13 5.31
C LEU A 45 -22.74 2.92 6.22
N ASP A 46 -23.89 2.26 6.21
CA ASP A 46 -24.16 1.05 7.00
C ASP A 46 -23.31 -0.14 6.53
N SER A 47 -23.12 -0.29 5.22
CA SER A 47 -22.21 -1.30 4.64
C SER A 47 -20.75 -1.08 5.07
N LEU A 48 -20.29 0.17 5.09
CA LEU A 48 -18.95 0.53 5.57
C LEU A 48 -18.82 0.34 7.09
N LEU A 49 -19.85 0.66 7.87
CA LEU A 49 -19.87 0.42 9.31
C LEU A 49 -19.80 -1.07 9.62
N THR A 50 -20.60 -1.87 8.92
CA THR A 50 -20.61 -3.34 9.02
C THR A 50 -19.23 -3.93 8.68
N LEU A 51 -18.57 -3.40 7.65
CA LEU A 51 -17.22 -3.83 7.31
C LEU A 51 -16.20 -3.43 8.39
N ALA A 52 -16.31 -2.21 8.93
CA ALA A 52 -15.45 -1.75 10.02
C ALA A 52 -15.66 -2.54 11.31
N GLU A 53 -16.89 -2.95 11.62
CA GLU A 53 -17.22 -3.83 12.75
C GLU A 53 -16.67 -5.25 12.58
N ARG A 54 -16.60 -5.75 11.34
CA ARG A 54 -16.04 -7.07 11.01
C ARG A 54 -14.54 -7.06 10.74
N ALA A 55 -13.95 -5.89 10.50
CA ALA A 55 -12.53 -5.73 10.21
C ALA A 55 -11.64 -6.33 11.32
N PRO A 56 -11.92 -6.17 12.63
CA PRO A 56 -11.16 -6.84 13.68
C PRO A 56 -11.13 -8.36 13.53
N GLY A 57 -12.24 -8.99 13.15
CA GLY A 57 -12.31 -10.44 12.92
C GLY A 57 -11.51 -10.88 11.70
N ILE A 58 -11.54 -10.09 10.61
CA ILE A 58 -10.73 -10.34 9.41
C ILE A 58 -9.23 -10.20 9.71
N ILE A 59 -8.86 -9.16 10.47
CA ILE A 59 -7.47 -8.92 10.88
C ILE A 59 -6.98 -10.07 11.76
N ALA A 60 -7.78 -10.52 12.73
CA ALA A 60 -7.44 -11.65 13.60
C ALA A 60 -7.24 -12.93 12.78
N MET A 61 -8.20 -13.27 11.91
CA MET A 61 -8.08 -14.45 11.04
C MET A 61 -6.84 -14.37 10.12
N THR A 62 -6.54 -13.20 9.57
CA THR A 62 -5.35 -13.00 8.72
C THR A 62 -4.06 -13.12 9.53
N ALA A 63 -4.04 -12.62 10.77
CA ALA A 63 -2.92 -12.77 11.69
C ALA A 63 -2.72 -14.24 12.07
N ASP A 64 -3.78 -14.98 12.38
CA ASP A 64 -3.71 -16.42 12.69
C ASP A 64 -3.14 -17.23 11.51
N ILE A 65 -3.57 -16.94 10.28
CA ILE A 65 -3.03 -17.57 9.07
C ILE A 65 -1.54 -17.27 8.92
N ALA A 66 -1.13 -16.02 9.17
CA ALA A 66 0.27 -15.62 9.08
C ALA A 66 1.12 -16.28 10.18
N ASP A 67 0.61 -16.35 11.40
CA ASP A 67 1.27 -16.99 12.54
C ASP A 67 1.40 -18.51 12.33
N GLU A 68 0.37 -19.17 11.80
CA GLU A 68 0.42 -20.59 11.45
C GLU A 68 1.41 -20.87 10.32
N ALA A 69 1.45 -20.01 9.29
CA ALA A 69 2.44 -20.10 8.22
C ALA A 69 3.87 -19.94 8.75
N MET A 70 4.10 -19.00 9.68
CA MET A 70 5.40 -18.83 10.33
C MET A 70 5.75 -19.99 11.27
N ALA A 71 4.79 -20.53 12.01
CA ALA A 71 4.99 -21.69 12.88
C ALA A 71 5.34 -22.93 12.06
N LYS A 72 4.70 -23.14 10.92
CA LYS A 72 5.03 -24.21 9.99
C LYS A 72 6.42 -24.04 9.39
N ALA A 73 6.78 -22.83 8.98
CA ALA A 73 8.13 -22.52 8.51
C ALA A 73 9.19 -22.82 9.60
N GLN A 74 8.93 -22.43 10.85
CA GLN A 74 9.77 -22.76 12.00
C GLN A 74 9.91 -24.27 12.22
N ALA A 75 8.81 -25.01 12.12
CA ALA A 75 8.82 -26.46 12.25
C ALA A 75 9.64 -27.16 11.14
N GLU A 76 9.67 -26.55 9.94
CA GLU A 76 10.52 -26.98 8.82
C GLU A 76 11.99 -26.49 8.96
N GLY A 77 12.33 -25.85 10.08
CA GLY A 77 13.68 -25.40 10.41
C GLY A 77 14.04 -24.00 9.88
N LEU A 78 13.07 -23.24 9.35
CA LEU A 78 13.25 -21.86 8.94
C LEU A 78 13.10 -20.95 10.17
N ASP A 79 14.23 -20.51 10.72
CA ASP A 79 14.26 -19.55 11.82
C ASP A 79 13.77 -18.16 11.33
N PRO A 80 12.75 -17.54 11.96
CA PRO A 80 12.29 -16.20 11.63
C PRO A 80 13.40 -15.15 11.62
N GLN A 81 14.43 -15.31 12.45
CA GLN A 81 15.59 -14.44 12.45
C GLN A 81 16.39 -14.59 11.16
N SER A 82 16.62 -15.83 10.71
CA SER A 82 17.33 -16.11 9.46
C SER A 82 16.59 -15.55 8.24
N VAL A 83 15.25 -15.61 8.24
CA VAL A 83 14.41 -15.01 7.19
C VAL A 83 14.53 -13.49 7.21
N GLY A 84 14.48 -12.87 8.39
CA GLY A 84 14.66 -11.43 8.56
C GLY A 84 16.04 -10.94 8.13
N GLU A 85 17.09 -11.69 8.45
CA GLU A 85 18.47 -11.40 8.02
C GLU A 85 18.63 -11.53 6.51
N MET A 86 18.09 -12.60 5.90
CA MET A 86 18.09 -12.78 4.45
C MET A 86 17.38 -11.62 3.75
N LEU A 87 16.21 -11.21 4.23
CA LEU A 87 15.46 -10.07 3.70
C LEU A 87 16.25 -8.77 3.79
N LYS A 88 16.88 -8.51 4.94
CA LYS A 88 17.72 -7.33 5.15
C LYS A 88 18.91 -7.32 4.19
N GLN A 89 19.65 -8.42 4.08
CA GLN A 89 20.81 -8.54 3.19
C GLN A 89 20.39 -8.37 1.72
N THR A 90 19.29 -8.99 1.31
CA THR A 90 18.73 -8.88 -0.04
C THR A 90 18.31 -7.44 -0.35
N THR A 91 17.65 -6.77 0.59
CA THR A 91 17.23 -5.37 0.43
C THR A 91 18.44 -4.43 0.31
N VAL A 92 19.47 -4.62 1.13
CA VAL A 92 20.72 -3.84 1.04
C VAL A 92 21.44 -4.10 -0.29
N ALA A 93 21.52 -5.35 -0.73
CA ALA A 93 22.13 -5.72 -2.01
C ALA A 93 21.37 -5.13 -3.19
N LEU A 94 20.04 -5.17 -3.17
CA LEU A 94 19.18 -4.57 -4.19
C LEU A 94 19.36 -3.05 -4.26
N SER A 95 19.41 -2.38 -3.10
CA SER A 95 19.66 -0.94 -3.01
C SER A 95 21.03 -0.58 -3.62
N LYS A 96 22.09 -1.31 -3.26
CA LYS A 96 23.43 -1.10 -3.83
C LYS A 96 23.48 -1.39 -5.33
N ALA A 97 22.80 -2.44 -5.80
CA ALA A 97 22.75 -2.79 -7.21
C ALA A 97 22.04 -1.71 -8.05
N ARG A 98 20.99 -1.06 -7.52
CA ARG A 98 20.30 0.05 -8.19
C ARG A 98 21.15 1.31 -8.31
N GLN A 99 22.09 1.54 -7.38
CA GLN A 99 22.99 2.69 -7.42
C GLN A 99 24.10 2.53 -8.47
N ALA A 100 24.40 1.30 -8.89
CA ALA A 100 25.37 1.05 -9.95
C ALA A 100 24.69 1.22 -11.32
N PRO A 101 25.15 2.14 -12.19
CA PRO A 101 24.59 2.28 -13.53
C PRO A 101 24.80 0.99 -14.33
N PRO A 102 23.79 0.51 -15.07
CA PRO A 102 23.90 -0.73 -15.82
C PRO A 102 24.98 -0.61 -16.89
N LYS A 103 26.11 -1.30 -16.69
CA LYS A 103 27.15 -1.42 -17.70
C LYS A 103 26.68 -2.40 -18.77
N LYS A 104 26.69 -1.97 -20.03
CA LYS A 104 26.50 -2.87 -21.18
C LYS A 104 27.63 -3.90 -21.18
N VAL A 105 27.27 -5.17 -21.07
CA VAL A 105 28.24 -6.27 -21.05
C VAL A 105 28.24 -6.96 -22.43
N GLY A 106 29.34 -6.86 -23.18
CA GLY A 106 29.53 -7.63 -24.42
C GLY A 106 30.01 -9.06 -24.15
N LEU A 107 30.12 -9.90 -25.18
CA LEU A 107 30.54 -11.31 -25.08
C LEU A 107 31.82 -11.52 -24.25
N PHE A 108 32.85 -10.69 -24.48
CA PHE A 108 34.09 -10.73 -23.69
C PHE A 108 33.92 -10.20 -22.27
N GLY A 109 33.03 -9.23 -22.06
CA GLY A 109 32.67 -8.74 -20.73
C GLY A 109 31.93 -9.77 -19.89
N LEU A 110 31.14 -10.65 -20.52
CA LEU A 110 30.47 -11.76 -19.85
C LEU A 110 31.50 -12.81 -19.40
N MET A 111 32.48 -13.11 -20.24
CA MET A 111 33.58 -14.01 -19.85
C MET A 111 34.39 -13.44 -18.68
N GLY A 112 34.68 -12.14 -18.68
CA GLY A 112 35.27 -11.46 -17.53
C GLY A 112 34.37 -11.48 -16.30
N ALA A 113 33.06 -11.33 -16.48
CA ALA A 113 32.08 -11.39 -15.40
C ALA A 113 32.01 -12.76 -14.73
N LEU A 114 32.15 -13.84 -15.49
CA LEU A 114 32.20 -15.21 -14.95
C LEU A 114 33.51 -15.48 -14.18
N LYS A 115 34.55 -14.69 -14.42
CA LYS A 115 35.83 -14.77 -13.70
C LYS A 115 35.85 -13.92 -12.42
N ASP A 116 34.81 -13.12 -12.18
CA ASP A 116 34.68 -12.31 -10.98
C ASP A 116 34.44 -13.20 -9.73
N PRO A 117 35.24 -13.04 -8.66
CA PRO A 117 35.20 -13.94 -7.51
C PRO A 117 33.88 -13.88 -6.74
N ASP A 118 33.21 -12.73 -6.68
CA ASP A 118 31.93 -12.62 -5.96
C ASP A 118 30.78 -13.21 -6.79
N ARG A 119 30.82 -13.05 -8.11
CA ARG A 119 29.87 -13.74 -9.02
C ARG A 119 30.06 -15.25 -9.00
N GLN A 120 31.28 -15.75 -8.87
CA GLN A 120 31.54 -17.18 -8.71
C GLN A 120 30.97 -17.75 -7.42
N LYS A 121 31.07 -17.03 -6.29
CA LYS A 121 30.42 -17.44 -5.03
C LYS A 121 28.90 -17.52 -5.20
N ALA A 122 28.29 -16.53 -5.85
CA ALA A 122 26.86 -16.52 -6.11
C ALA A 122 26.41 -17.68 -7.02
N LEU A 123 27.18 -17.99 -8.07
CA LEU A 123 26.95 -19.15 -8.93
C LEU A 123 27.09 -20.47 -8.16
N GLY A 124 28.11 -20.59 -7.28
CA GLY A 124 28.29 -21.76 -6.42
C GLY A 124 27.11 -21.96 -5.45
N PHE A 125 26.64 -20.87 -4.84
CA PHE A 125 25.40 -20.90 -4.04
C PHE A 125 24.21 -21.36 -4.88
N LEU A 126 24.02 -20.82 -6.08
CA LEU A 126 22.94 -21.22 -6.99
C LEU A 126 22.99 -22.72 -7.31
N MET A 127 24.18 -23.28 -7.57
CA MET A 127 24.33 -24.72 -7.81
C MET A 127 23.93 -25.56 -6.58
N ASN A 128 24.33 -25.13 -5.38
CA ASN A 128 23.94 -25.81 -4.14
C ASN A 128 22.43 -25.72 -3.89
N PHE A 129 21.83 -24.55 -4.11
CA PHE A 129 20.40 -24.34 -4.02
C PHE A 129 19.63 -25.23 -5.00
N LEU A 130 20.03 -25.26 -6.28
CA LEU A 130 19.42 -26.11 -7.30
C LEU A 130 19.52 -27.60 -6.92
N LYS A 131 20.64 -28.01 -6.31
CA LYS A 131 20.82 -29.38 -5.83
C LYS A 131 19.86 -29.73 -4.69
N GLU A 132 19.66 -28.86 -3.71
CA GLU A 132 18.72 -29.11 -2.62
C GLU A 132 17.26 -29.06 -3.10
N LEU A 133 16.93 -28.11 -3.98
CA LEU A 133 15.60 -28.00 -4.59
C LEU A 133 15.24 -29.22 -5.44
N GLY A 134 16.22 -29.79 -6.15
CA GLY A 134 16.03 -31.04 -6.89
C GLY A 134 15.82 -32.28 -6.02
N LYS A 135 16.09 -32.23 -4.71
CA LYS A 135 15.80 -33.35 -3.78
C LYS A 135 14.37 -33.31 -3.25
N THR A 136 13.75 -32.13 -3.27
CA THR A 136 12.39 -31.89 -2.74
C THR A 136 11.31 -31.89 -3.82
N LEU A 137 11.69 -31.87 -5.11
CA LEU A 137 10.82 -32.11 -6.27
C LEU A 137 10.74 -33.60 -6.61
#